data_AF-A0A542W1N3-F1
#
_entry.id   AF-A0A542W1N3-F1
#
_cell.length_a   1.000
_cell.length_b   1.000
_cell.length_c   1.000
_cell.angle_alpha   90.00
_cell.angle_beta   90.00
_cell.angle_gamma   90.00
#
_symmetry.space_group_name_H-M   'P 1'
#
loop_
_entity.id
_entity.type
_entity.pdbx_description
1 polymer ?
#
loop_
_entity_poly.entity_id
_entity_poly.type
_entity_poly.pdbx_seq_one_letter_code
_entity_poly.pdbx_strand_id
1 'polypeptide(L)'
;MCPLCKKYVAFLADSKKMIRQEIILADAAATEEIGRYLARSLGIGDIITLSGDLGAGKTSLARGLLTEFGFQDEVPSPSFALMIAYEPPEVSVPVAHVDLYRLDNADDIQELGLDEFVFYGALLVEWPERMGTSIDRIWPDRLALHLDILEDNRRRLTWQAPSHWENRWPPLEY
;
A
#
# COMPACT_ATOMS: atom_id res chain seq x y z
N MET A 1 -6.59 -18.64 44.79
CA MET A 1 -5.78 -18.62 43.55
C MET A 1 -6.19 -17.38 42.77
N CYS A 2 -5.27 -16.43 42.60
CA CYS A 2 -5.56 -15.04 42.20
C CYS A 2 -6.08 -14.93 40.74
N PRO A 3 -7.21 -14.24 40.48
CA PRO A 3 -7.83 -14.16 39.15
C PRO A 3 -7.13 -13.21 38.16
N LEU A 4 -6.06 -12.52 38.57
CA LEU A 4 -5.32 -11.57 37.73
C LEU A 4 -4.33 -12.21 36.75
N CYS A 5 -3.97 -13.48 36.91
CA CYS A 5 -2.98 -14.12 36.03
C CYS A 5 -3.56 -14.63 34.68
N LYS A 6 -4.89 -14.74 34.54
CA LYS A 6 -5.55 -15.22 33.32
C LYS A 6 -5.90 -14.13 32.30
N LYS A 7 -5.75 -12.85 32.66
CA LYS A 7 -5.99 -11.72 31.75
C LYS A 7 -4.81 -11.41 30.82
N TYR A 8 -3.63 -11.96 31.09
CA TYR A 8 -2.41 -11.67 30.31
C TYR A 8 -2.12 -12.67 29.16
N VAL A 9 -2.92 -13.74 29.04
CA VAL A 9 -2.81 -14.73 27.94
C VAL A 9 -3.99 -14.59 26.96
N ALA A 10 -4.67 -13.44 26.99
CA ALA A 10 -5.78 -13.10 26.09
C ALA A 10 -5.34 -12.27 24.87
N PHE A 11 -4.04 -12.19 24.56
CA PHE A 11 -3.51 -11.39 23.45
C PHE A 11 -2.75 -12.20 22.38
N LEU A 12 -2.62 -13.52 22.52
CA LEU A 12 -1.76 -14.33 21.62
C LEU A 12 -2.46 -15.48 20.89
N ALA A 13 -3.78 -15.58 20.90
CA ALA A 13 -4.48 -16.56 20.07
C ALA A 13 -5.94 -16.19 19.87
N ASP A 14 -6.20 -15.15 19.08
CA ASP A 14 -7.48 -15.07 18.38
C ASP A 14 -7.18 -15.35 16.91
N SER A 15 -7.25 -16.64 16.56
CA SER A 15 -7.32 -17.14 15.19
C SER A 15 -8.64 -16.67 14.58
N LYS A 16 -8.78 -15.36 14.37
CA LYS A 16 -9.87 -14.79 13.61
C LYS A 16 -9.77 -15.40 12.22
N LYS A 17 -10.83 -16.10 11.83
CA LYS A 17 -11.11 -16.50 10.47
C LYS A 17 -11.06 -15.23 9.62
N MET A 18 -9.90 -14.94 9.05
CA MET A 18 -9.68 -13.80 8.17
C MET A 18 -10.50 -14.09 6.93
N ILE A 19 -11.68 -13.49 6.82
CA ILE A 19 -12.35 -13.43 5.52
C ILE A 19 -11.41 -12.60 4.66
N ARG A 20 -10.59 -13.27 3.84
CA ARG A 20 -9.75 -12.60 2.85
C ARG A 20 -10.72 -11.99 1.85
N GLN A 21 -10.96 -10.69 2.00
CA GLN A 21 -11.62 -9.95 0.94
C GLN A 21 -10.63 -9.90 -0.23
N GLU A 22 -11.11 -10.27 -1.42
CA GLU A 22 -10.30 -10.35 -2.63
C GLU A 22 -11.06 -9.83 -3.85
N ILE A 23 -10.33 -9.30 -4.82
CA ILE A 23 -10.84 -8.89 -6.12
C ILE A 23 -9.97 -9.53 -7.20
N ILE A 24 -10.60 -10.06 -8.26
CA ILE A 24 -9.91 -10.57 -9.44
C ILE A 24 -9.83 -9.47 -10.49
N LEU A 25 -8.61 -9.17 -10.92
CA LEU A 25 -8.31 -8.17 -11.94
C LEU A 25 -8.00 -8.89 -13.24
N ALA A 26 -8.78 -8.58 -14.27
CA ALA A 26 -8.73 -9.29 -15.55
C ALA A 26 -7.38 -9.12 -16.27
N ASP A 27 -6.80 -7.91 -16.16
CA ASP A 27 -5.61 -7.51 -16.89
C ASP A 27 -4.93 -6.30 -16.21
N ALA A 28 -3.91 -5.75 -16.87
CA ALA A 28 -3.19 -4.57 -16.38
C ALA A 28 -4.07 -3.31 -16.31
N ALA A 29 -5.07 -3.16 -17.20
CA ALA A 29 -5.98 -2.02 -17.19
C ALA A 29 -6.91 -2.08 -15.97
N ALA A 30 -7.37 -3.28 -15.58
CA ALA A 30 -8.09 -3.47 -14.33
C ALA A 30 -7.23 -3.12 -13.09
N THR A 31 -5.93 -3.40 -13.11
CA THR A 31 -5.01 -2.96 -12.03
C THR A 31 -4.85 -1.45 -11.99
N GLU A 32 -4.79 -0.78 -13.14
CA GLU A 32 -4.77 0.68 -13.21
C GLU A 32 -6.09 1.28 -12.72
N GLU A 33 -7.24 0.71 -13.08
CA GLU A 33 -8.55 1.19 -12.61
C GLU A 33 -8.71 1.05 -11.09
N ILE A 34 -8.20 -0.04 -10.50
CA ILE A 34 -8.07 -0.14 -9.04
C ILE A 34 -7.24 1.02 -8.47
N GLY A 35 -6.12 1.35 -9.11
CA GLY A 35 -5.28 2.49 -8.69
C GLY A 35 -6.05 3.81 -8.70
N ARG A 36 -6.85 4.05 -9.74
CA ARG A 36 -7.73 5.22 -9.84
C ARG A 36 -8.79 5.23 -8.74
N TYR A 37 -9.43 4.09 -8.50
CA TYR A 37 -10.41 3.98 -7.43
C TYR A 37 -9.77 4.28 -6.06
N LEU A 38 -8.60 3.71 -5.80
CA LEU A 38 -7.87 3.94 -4.56
C LEU A 38 -7.56 5.43 -4.36
N ALA A 39 -7.12 6.14 -5.40
CA ALA A 39 -6.84 7.57 -5.35
C ALA A 39 -8.05 8.40 -4.91
N ARG A 40 -9.26 8.09 -5.42
CA ARG A 40 -10.49 8.81 -5.03
C ARG A 40 -10.81 8.71 -3.54
N SER A 41 -10.37 7.62 -2.92
CA SER A 41 -10.55 7.36 -1.51
C SER A 41 -9.39 7.85 -0.66
N LEU A 42 -8.25 8.24 -1.24
CA LEU A 42 -6.99 8.53 -0.55
C LEU A 42 -6.86 10.01 -0.18
N GLY A 43 -6.12 10.30 0.90
CA GLY A 43 -5.90 11.64 1.43
C GLY A 43 -4.55 11.79 2.14
N ILE A 44 -4.27 13.01 2.58
CA ILE A 44 -3.04 13.35 3.31
C ILE A 44 -2.93 12.49 4.58
N GLY A 45 -1.74 11.96 4.85
CA GLY A 45 -1.48 11.09 5.99
C GLY A 45 -1.63 9.59 5.69
N ASP A 46 -2.24 9.23 4.55
CA ASP A 46 -2.44 7.83 4.23
C ASP A 46 -1.14 7.15 3.78
N ILE A 47 -1.00 5.91 4.23
CA ILE A 47 0.11 5.03 3.86
C ILE A 47 -0.47 3.78 3.21
N ILE A 48 -0.14 3.59 1.94
CA ILE A 48 -0.48 2.39 1.18
C ILE A 48 0.79 1.58 1.01
N THR A 49 0.73 0.30 1.35
CA THR A 49 1.83 -0.62 1.06
C THR A 49 1.37 -1.67 0.07
N LEU A 50 2.17 -1.94 -0.94
CA LEU A 50 1.82 -2.81 -2.04
C LEU A 50 2.90 -3.88 -2.24
N SER A 51 2.55 -5.10 -1.86
CA SER A 51 3.40 -6.29 -2.01
C SER A 51 2.95 -7.16 -3.18
N GLY A 52 3.82 -8.06 -3.62
CA GLY A 52 3.56 -8.98 -4.72
C GLY A 52 4.83 -9.21 -5.54
N ASP A 53 4.85 -10.28 -6.32
CA ASP A 53 6.02 -10.68 -7.09
C ASP A 53 6.44 -9.65 -8.16
N LEU A 54 7.64 -9.83 -8.72
CA LEU A 54 8.08 -9.04 -9.88
C LEU A 54 7.10 -9.26 -11.04
N GLY A 55 6.62 -8.16 -11.65
CA GLY A 55 5.60 -8.22 -12.70
C GLY A 55 4.16 -8.38 -12.20
N ALA A 56 3.91 -8.37 -10.87
CA ALA A 56 2.56 -8.43 -10.32
C ALA A 56 1.68 -7.21 -10.67
N GLY A 57 2.26 -6.12 -11.20
CA GLY A 57 1.51 -4.93 -11.62
C GLY A 57 1.47 -3.83 -10.57
N LYS A 58 2.42 -3.83 -9.62
CA LYS A 58 2.52 -2.81 -8.57
C LYS A 58 2.62 -1.39 -9.12
N THR A 59 3.54 -1.18 -10.07
CA THR A 59 3.69 0.10 -10.79
C THR A 59 2.50 0.44 -11.68
N SER A 60 1.72 -0.55 -12.16
CA SER A 60 0.46 -0.27 -12.86
C SER A 60 -0.58 0.32 -11.90
N LEU A 61 -0.70 -0.19 -10.68
CA LEU A 61 -1.56 0.41 -9.66
C LEU A 61 -1.11 1.84 -9.33
N ALA A 62 0.21 2.06 -9.17
CA ALA A 62 0.79 3.38 -8.94
C ALA A 62 0.45 4.37 -10.07
N ARG A 63 0.55 3.93 -11.32
CA ARG A 63 0.19 4.73 -12.50
C ARG A 63 -1.27 5.15 -12.45
N GLY A 64 -2.18 4.19 -12.21
CA GLY A 64 -3.62 4.48 -12.08
C GLY A 64 -3.91 5.53 -11.01
N LEU A 65 -3.28 5.39 -9.84
CA LEU A 65 -3.41 6.33 -8.72
C LEU A 65 -2.95 7.74 -9.09
N LEU A 66 -1.75 7.88 -9.64
CA LEU A 66 -1.19 9.18 -10.01
C LEU A 66 -1.95 9.84 -11.17
N THR A 67 -2.41 9.06 -12.15
CA THR A 67 -3.24 9.60 -13.24
C THR A 67 -4.58 10.12 -12.72
N GLU A 68 -5.21 9.47 -11.74
CA GLU A 68 -6.44 9.99 -11.12
C GLU A 68 -6.19 11.32 -10.39
N PHE A 69 -5.01 11.50 -9.79
CA PHE A 69 -4.61 12.80 -9.23
C PHE A 69 -4.19 13.85 -10.26
N GLY A 70 -4.20 13.50 -11.56
CA GLY A 70 -3.98 14.44 -12.65
C GLY A 70 -2.59 14.41 -13.25
N PHE A 71 -1.69 13.51 -12.81
CA PHE A 71 -0.37 13.37 -13.43
C PHE A 71 -0.51 12.92 -14.90
N GLN A 72 0.15 13.63 -15.81
CA GLN A 72 -0.01 13.44 -17.27
C GLN A 72 1.16 12.72 -17.93
N ASP A 73 2.30 12.61 -17.26
CA ASP A 73 3.50 11.99 -17.82
C ASP A 73 3.60 10.49 -17.46
N GLU A 74 4.66 9.85 -17.97
CA GLU A 74 4.95 8.47 -17.64
C GLU A 74 5.29 8.33 -16.15
N VAL A 75 4.69 7.33 -15.50
CA VAL A 75 5.01 6.94 -14.12
C VAL A 75 6.02 5.78 -14.16
N PRO A 76 7.32 6.04 -13.99
CA PRO A 76 8.32 4.98 -13.90
C PRO A 76 8.25 4.30 -12.53
N SER A 77 8.78 3.07 -12.45
CA SER A 77 9.07 2.48 -11.16
C SER A 77 10.27 3.19 -10.53
N PRO A 78 10.20 3.62 -9.25
CA PRO A 78 11.29 4.27 -8.56
C PRO A 78 12.37 3.28 -8.08
N SER A 79 12.43 2.04 -8.58
CA SER A 79 13.35 1.01 -8.07
C SER A 79 14.80 1.48 -7.85
N PHE A 80 15.34 2.35 -8.72
CA PHE A 80 16.71 2.88 -8.57
C PHE A 80 16.78 4.19 -7.77
N ALA A 81 15.75 5.03 -7.86
CA ALA A 81 15.68 6.27 -7.10
C ALA A 81 15.24 6.03 -5.64
N LEU A 82 14.72 4.84 -5.34
CA LEU A 82 13.96 4.42 -4.15
C LEU A 82 12.66 5.21 -3.93
N MET A 83 12.63 6.49 -4.28
CA MET A 83 11.48 7.37 -4.13
C MET A 83 11.39 8.37 -5.29
N ILE A 84 10.17 8.63 -5.76
CA ILE A 84 9.82 9.77 -6.60
C ILE A 84 8.65 10.48 -5.93
N ALA A 85 8.81 11.78 -5.66
CA ALA A 85 7.74 12.63 -5.15
C ALA A 85 7.00 13.31 -6.31
N TYR A 86 5.68 13.24 -6.27
CA TYR A 86 4.78 13.96 -7.17
C TYR A 86 4.02 15.00 -6.36
N GLU A 87 4.12 16.27 -6.77
CA GLU A 87 3.62 17.41 -5.99
C GLU A 87 2.83 18.39 -6.86
N PRO A 88 2.01 19.27 -6.27
CA PRO A 88 1.39 20.36 -6.99
C PRO A 88 2.44 21.24 -7.70
N PRO A 89 2.16 21.70 -8.94
CA PRO A 89 0.87 21.63 -9.64
C PRO A 89 0.65 20.35 -10.48
N GLU A 90 1.57 19.37 -10.46
CA GLU A 90 1.50 18.18 -11.33
C GLU A 90 0.41 17.19 -10.90
N VAL A 91 0.14 17.13 -9.58
CA VAL A 91 -0.92 16.33 -8.97
C VAL A 91 -1.76 17.15 -8.01
N SER A 92 -3.02 16.78 -7.85
CA SER A 92 -3.96 17.44 -6.91
C SER A 92 -3.72 17.07 -5.45
N VAL A 93 -3.15 15.89 -5.18
CA VAL A 93 -2.75 15.41 -3.85
C VAL A 93 -1.28 14.98 -3.93
N PRO A 94 -0.37 15.49 -3.06
CA PRO A 94 1.01 15.06 -3.06
C PRO A 94 1.16 13.56 -2.75
N VAL A 95 1.97 12.85 -3.52
CA VAL A 95 2.22 11.41 -3.35
C VAL A 95 3.71 11.11 -3.49
N ALA A 96 4.26 10.38 -2.53
CA ALA A 96 5.56 9.76 -2.67
C ALA A 96 5.38 8.31 -3.15
N HIS A 97 5.81 8.03 -4.37
CA HIS A 97 5.92 6.67 -4.88
C HIS A 97 7.28 6.12 -4.48
N VAL A 98 7.27 5.10 -3.63
CA VAL A 98 8.45 4.50 -3.03
C VAL A 98 8.55 3.04 -3.48
N ASP A 99 9.74 2.59 -3.83
CA ASP A 99 10.03 1.19 -4.16
C ASP A 99 11.26 0.75 -3.38
N LEU A 100 11.03 -0.12 -2.40
CA LEU A 100 12.07 -0.59 -1.49
C LEU A 100 12.80 -1.83 -2.02
N TYR A 101 12.52 -2.32 -3.24
CA TYR A 101 13.08 -3.57 -3.77
C TYR A 101 14.61 -3.64 -3.67
N ARG A 102 15.27 -2.49 -3.88
CA ARG A 102 16.72 -2.29 -3.85
C ARG A 102 17.25 -1.68 -2.54
N LEU A 103 16.41 -1.58 -1.51
CA LEU A 103 16.88 -1.13 -0.20
C LEU A 103 17.78 -2.22 0.41
N ASP A 104 19.03 -1.86 0.68
CA ASP A 104 20.03 -2.78 1.23
C ASP A 104 19.84 -2.98 2.75
N ASN A 105 19.57 -1.90 3.47
CA ASN A 105 19.32 -1.93 4.91
C ASN A 105 17.99 -1.21 5.27
N ALA A 106 17.18 -1.87 6.09
CA ALA A 106 15.91 -1.32 6.57
C ALA A 106 16.08 -0.02 7.38
N ASP A 107 17.24 0.19 8.01
CA ASP A 107 17.51 1.41 8.77
C ASP A 107 17.66 2.64 7.85
N ASP A 108 18.08 2.45 6.60
CA ASP A 108 18.27 3.53 5.62
C ASP A 108 16.94 4.16 5.18
N ILE A 109 15.80 3.54 5.51
CA ILE A 109 14.48 4.08 5.18
C ILE A 109 14.23 5.43 5.87
N GLN A 110 14.86 5.67 7.02
CA GLN A 110 14.74 6.94 7.74
C GLN A 110 15.33 8.11 6.92
N GLU A 111 16.32 7.83 6.07
CA GLU A 111 16.98 8.83 5.23
C GLU A 111 16.11 9.27 4.04
N LEU A 112 15.07 8.50 3.71
CA LEU A 112 14.13 8.83 2.61
C LEU A 112 13.13 9.94 2.96
N GLY A 113 13.07 10.38 4.22
CA GLY A 113 12.19 11.49 4.63
C GLY A 113 10.68 11.15 4.56
N LEU A 114 10.32 9.86 4.59
CA LEU A 114 8.92 9.42 4.46
C LEU A 114 8.03 9.93 5.61
N ASP A 115 8.59 10.00 6.82
CA ASP A 115 7.90 10.50 8.01
C ASP A 115 7.54 11.98 7.87
N GLU A 116 8.37 12.77 7.17
CA GLU A 116 8.08 14.18 6.90
C GLU A 116 7.08 14.34 5.77
N PHE A 117 7.23 13.55 4.70
CA PHE A 117 6.36 13.61 3.53
C PHE A 117 4.89 13.31 3.87
N VAL A 118 4.66 12.30 4.71
CA VAL A 118 3.29 11.84 5.04
C VAL A 118 2.47 12.90 5.78
N PHE A 119 3.09 13.92 6.39
CA PHE A 119 2.34 15.01 7.04
C PHE A 119 1.59 15.92 6.06
N TYR A 120 2.02 15.99 4.80
CA TYR A 120 1.41 16.85 3.78
C TYR A 120 1.03 16.11 2.49
N GLY A 121 1.40 14.85 2.35
CA GLY A 121 1.03 13.98 1.24
C GLY A 121 0.64 12.57 1.70
N ALA A 122 0.64 11.65 0.74
CA ALA A 122 0.42 10.24 0.98
C ALA A 122 1.60 9.40 0.48
N LEU A 123 1.74 8.19 1.03
CA LEU A 123 2.78 7.26 0.64
C LEU A 123 2.19 6.08 -0.15
N LEU A 124 2.79 5.74 -1.28
CA LEU A 124 2.59 4.48 -1.98
C LEU A 124 3.90 3.71 -2.00
N VAL A 125 4.00 2.66 -1.19
CA VAL A 125 5.25 1.94 -0.93
C VAL A 125 5.19 0.53 -1.50
N GLU A 126 5.96 0.27 -2.55
CA GLU A 126 6.20 -1.06 -3.09
C GLU A 126 7.28 -1.81 -2.29
N TRP A 127 7.15 -3.15 -2.25
CA TRP A 127 8.05 -4.05 -1.51
C TRP A 127 8.20 -3.74 -0.01
N PRO A 128 7.08 -3.54 0.72
CA PRO A 128 7.09 -3.24 2.16
C PRO A 128 7.85 -4.26 3.01
N GLU A 129 7.95 -5.51 2.57
CA GLU A 129 8.70 -6.58 3.23
C GLU A 129 10.17 -6.25 3.50
N ARG A 130 10.75 -5.30 2.75
CA ARG A 130 12.12 -4.81 2.93
C ARG A 130 12.32 -4.05 4.23
N MET A 131 11.24 -3.56 4.84
CA MET A 131 11.25 -2.99 6.19
C MET A 131 11.30 -4.05 7.30
N GLY A 132 11.18 -5.33 6.95
CA GLY A 132 11.19 -6.43 7.90
C GLY A 132 10.07 -6.31 8.95
N THR A 133 10.38 -6.70 10.18
CA THR A 133 9.43 -6.71 11.30
C THR A 133 9.08 -5.30 11.82
N SER A 134 9.78 -4.27 11.36
CA SER A 134 9.54 -2.89 11.79
C SER A 134 8.26 -2.29 11.22
N ILE A 135 7.76 -2.80 10.10
CA ILE A 135 6.64 -2.19 9.38
C ILE A 135 5.36 -2.05 10.22
N ASP A 136 5.01 -3.05 11.03
CA ASP A 136 3.82 -2.99 11.86
C ASP A 136 3.97 -2.01 13.04
N ARG A 137 5.22 -1.69 13.41
CA ARG A 137 5.51 -0.67 14.43
C ARG A 137 5.53 0.73 13.83
N ILE A 138 6.11 0.89 12.63
CA ILE A 138 6.28 2.21 11.99
C ILE A 138 4.96 2.64 11.35
N TRP A 139 4.28 1.74 10.63
CA TRP A 139 3.02 1.99 9.93
C TRP A 139 1.93 0.98 10.34
N PRO A 140 1.46 1.04 11.60
CA PRO A 140 0.39 0.15 12.09
C PRO A 140 -0.95 0.38 11.38
N ASP A 141 -1.17 1.61 10.90
CA ASP A 141 -2.42 2.10 10.34
C ASP A 141 -2.41 2.18 8.81
N ARG A 142 -1.51 1.43 8.15
CA ARG A 142 -1.43 1.38 6.68
C ARG A 142 -2.55 0.55 6.06
N LEU A 143 -2.97 0.91 4.85
CA LEU A 143 -3.70 -0.01 3.97
C LEU A 143 -2.69 -0.94 3.29
N ALA A 144 -2.67 -2.20 3.70
CA ALA A 144 -1.77 -3.19 3.14
C ALA A 144 -2.44 -3.96 1.99
N LEU A 145 -1.90 -3.82 0.80
CA LEU A 145 -2.33 -4.47 -0.43
C LEU A 145 -1.35 -5.56 -0.85
N HIS A 146 -1.86 -6.64 -1.44
CA HIS A 146 -1.06 -7.73 -2.00
C HIS A 146 -1.62 -8.16 -3.35
N LEU A 147 -0.75 -8.22 -4.36
CA LEU A 147 -1.06 -8.70 -5.71
C LEU A 147 -0.41 -10.06 -5.98
N ASP A 148 -1.26 -11.09 -6.14
CA ASP A 148 -0.84 -12.38 -6.66
C ASP A 148 -0.98 -12.41 -8.19
N ILE A 149 -0.03 -13.05 -8.88
CA ILE A 149 -0.15 -13.41 -10.29
C ILE A 149 -0.96 -14.71 -10.39
N LEU A 150 -2.03 -14.69 -11.18
CA LEU A 150 -2.84 -15.88 -11.48
C LEU A 150 -2.52 -16.41 -12.88
N GLU A 151 -3.09 -17.57 -13.20
CA GLU A 151 -3.15 -18.08 -14.57
C GLU A 151 -3.84 -17.06 -15.51
N ASP A 152 -3.52 -17.12 -16.80
CA ASP A 152 -4.06 -16.24 -17.85
C ASP A 152 -3.74 -14.75 -17.66
N ASN A 153 -2.62 -14.41 -17.01
CA ASN A 153 -2.19 -13.03 -16.74
C ASN A 153 -3.16 -12.19 -15.88
N ARG A 154 -4.11 -12.81 -15.18
CA ARG A 154 -4.95 -12.12 -14.20
C ARG A 154 -4.18 -11.80 -12.93
N ARG A 155 -4.73 -10.92 -12.09
CA ARG A 155 -4.22 -10.67 -10.73
C ARG A 155 -5.31 -10.94 -9.70
N ARG A 156 -4.91 -11.41 -8.53
CA ARG A 156 -5.76 -11.35 -7.34
C ARG A 156 -5.21 -10.25 -6.44
N LEU A 157 -6.06 -9.26 -6.14
CA LEU A 157 -5.77 -8.27 -5.12
C LEU A 157 -6.41 -8.72 -3.81
N THR A 158 -5.61 -8.77 -2.75
CA THR A 158 -6.08 -8.94 -1.37
C THR A 158 -5.60 -7.78 -0.52
N TRP A 159 -6.24 -7.53 0.62
CA TRP A 159 -5.85 -6.42 1.49
C TRP A 159 -6.07 -6.70 2.97
N GLN A 160 -5.39 -5.90 3.79
CA GLN A 160 -5.66 -5.67 5.20
C GLN A 160 -5.85 -4.17 5.38
N ALA A 161 -7.04 -3.78 5.82
CA ALA A 161 -7.42 -2.38 6.02
C ALA A 161 -7.66 -2.15 7.52
N PRO A 162 -7.11 -1.08 8.11
CA PRO A 162 -7.47 -0.66 9.47
C PRO A 162 -8.87 -0.03 9.46
N SER A 163 -9.47 0.15 10.64
CA SER A 163 -10.89 0.52 10.76
C SER A 163 -11.26 1.85 10.09
N HIS A 164 -10.33 2.82 10.03
CA HIS A 164 -10.59 4.11 9.38
C HIS A 164 -10.65 4.02 7.84
N TRP A 165 -10.25 2.89 7.25
CA TRP A 165 -10.42 2.59 5.83
C TRP A 165 -11.75 1.89 5.51
N GLU A 166 -12.52 1.39 6.48
CA GLU A 166 -13.73 0.57 6.25
C GLU A 166 -14.78 1.24 5.35
N ASN A 167 -14.89 2.58 5.41
CA ASN A 167 -15.84 3.34 4.58
C ASN A 167 -15.20 3.92 3.30
N ARG A 168 -13.90 3.70 3.10
CA ARG A 168 -13.09 4.21 1.98
C ARG A 168 -12.69 3.08 1.02
N TRP A 169 -12.55 1.86 1.55
CA TRP A 169 -12.05 0.68 0.85
C TRP A 169 -12.61 -0.61 1.49
N PRO A 170 -12.93 -1.67 0.71
CA PRO A 170 -12.84 -1.79 -0.76
C PRO A 170 -13.95 -1.05 -1.51
N PRO A 171 -13.88 -0.97 -2.85
CA PRO A 171 -15.06 -0.66 -3.66
C PRO A 171 -16.22 -1.60 -3.33
N LEU A 172 -17.39 -1.02 -3.06
CA LEU A 172 -18.65 -1.78 -2.88
C LEU A 172 -19.14 -2.38 -4.20
N GLU A 173 -18.71 -1.81 -5.32
CA GLU A 173 -19.07 -2.19 -6.69
C GLU A 173 -17.79 -2.17 -7.53
N TYR A 174 -17.12 -3.32 -7.64
CA TYR A 174 -16.02 -3.57 -8.59
C TYR A 174 -16.40 -4.77 -9.46
#